data_AF-A0A5S9M509-F1
#
_entry.id   AF-A0A5S9M509-F1
#
_cell.length_a   1.000
_cell.length_b   1.000
_cell.length_c   1.000
_cell.angle_alpha   90.00
_cell.angle_beta   90.00
_cell.angle_gamma   90.00
#
_symmetry.space_group_name_H-M   'P 1'
#
loop_
_entity.id
_entity.type
_entity.pdbx_description
1 polymer ?
#
loop_
_entity_poly.entity_id
_entity_poly.type
_entity_poly.pdbx_seq_one_letter_code
_entity_poly.pdbx_strand_id
1 'polypeptide(L)' 'MLYGMRTETQQALVKEGYQMRVYTPYGREWYGYYMRRLAERPANIAFALKGMTRK' A
#
# COMPACT_ATOMS: atom_id res chain seq x y z
N MET A 1 5.91 -5.97 1.27
CA MET A 1 4.59 -5.37 0.95
C MET A 1 4.68 -3.85 0.97
N LEU A 2 3.69 -3.13 0.40
CA LEU A 2 3.68 -1.66 0.41
C LEU A 2 3.29 -1.10 1.78
N TYR A 3 3.90 0.01 2.18
CA TYR A 3 3.50 0.76 3.36
C TYR A 3 2.02 1.16 3.29
N GLY A 4 1.28 0.96 4.38
CA GLY A 4 -0.16 1.27 4.48
C GLY A 4 -1.11 0.27 3.81
N MET A 5 -0.61 -0.79 3.16
CA MET A 5 -1.47 -1.80 2.52
C MET A 5 -1.50 -3.12 3.30
N ARG A 6 -2.70 -3.60 3.62
CA ARG A 6 -2.94 -4.92 4.27
C ARG A 6 -2.12 -5.11 5.55
N THR A 7 -2.10 -4.11 6.42
CA THR A 7 -1.30 -4.10 7.67
C THR A 7 -1.56 -5.33 8.55
N GLU A 8 -2.80 -5.82 8.62
CA GLU A 8 -3.12 -7.04 9.38
C GLU A 8 -2.40 -8.28 8.83
N THR A 9 -2.37 -8.45 7.50
CA THR A 9 -1.62 -9.53 6.84
C THR A 9 -0.12 -9.38 7.07
N GLN A 10 0.40 -8.14 7.03
CA GLN A 10 1.80 -7.86 7.35
C GLN A 10 2.17 -8.36 8.75
N GLN A 11 1.33 -8.08 9.75
CA GLN A 11 1.55 -8.52 11.12
C GLN A 11 1.37 -10.03 11.29
N ALA A 12 0.39 -10.64 10.62
CA ALA A 12 0.17 -12.08 10.65
C ALA A 12 1.41 -12.84 10.17
N LEU A 13 1.99 -12.44 9.03
CA LEU A 13 3.20 -13.08 8.49
C LEU A 13 4.40 -12.96 9.43
N VAL A 14 4.56 -11.82 10.11
CA VAL A 14 5.62 -11.67 11.12
C VAL A 14 5.39 -12.61 12.31
N LYS A 15 4.14 -12.76 12.76
CA LYS A 15 3.77 -13.70 13.85
C LYS A 15 4.01 -15.16 13.47
N GLU A 16 3.84 -15.49 12.20
CA GLU A 16 4.15 -16.82 11.64
C GLU A 16 5.66 -17.09 11.51
N GLY A 17 6.52 -16.10 11.80
CA GLY A 17 7.98 -16.25 11.78
C GLY A 17 8.64 -15.89 10.45
N TYR A 18 7.88 -15.36 9.47
CA TYR A 18 8.45 -14.92 8.20
C TYR A 18 9.19 -13.59 8.33
N GLN A 19 10.31 -13.45 7.61
CA GLN A 19 11.00 -12.17 7.46
C GLN A 19 10.22 -11.25 6.51
N MET A 20 9.49 -10.31 7.08
CA MET A 20 8.66 -9.37 6.34
C MET A 20 9.38 -8.04 6.11
N ARG A 21 9.39 -7.56 4.85
CA ARG A 21 9.92 -6.23 4.48
C ARG A 21 8.82 -5.33 3.92
N VAL A 22 8.79 -4.10 4.41
CA VAL A 22 7.88 -3.04 3.95
C VAL A 22 8.61 -2.10 3.00
N TYR A 23 8.01 -1.85 1.84
CA TYR A 23 8.48 -0.85 0.88
C TYR A 23 7.86 0.50 1.22
N THR A 24 8.71 1.44 1.62
CA THR A 24 8.31 2.78 2.08
C THR A 24 8.88 3.83 1.13
N PRO A 25 8.07 4.38 0.20
CA PRO A 25 8.48 5.52 -0.61
C PRO A 25 8.59 6.78 0.27
N TYR A 26 9.60 7.62 0.03
CA TYR A 26 9.82 8.88 0.74
C TYR A 26 10.30 9.98 -0.22
N GLY A 27 10.09 11.24 0.14
CA GLY A 27 10.53 12.40 -0.65
C GLY A 27 9.42 13.42 -0.89
N ARG A 28 9.82 14.62 -1.36
CA ARG A 28 8.89 15.73 -1.64
C ARG A 28 8.05 15.52 -2.90
N GLU A 29 8.56 14.78 -3.87
CA GLU A 29 7.89 14.49 -5.15
C GLU A 29 6.95 13.27 -5.06
N TRP A 30 6.13 13.21 -4.01
CA TRP A 30 5.26 12.07 -3.74
C TRP A 30 4.12 11.93 -4.76
N TYR A 31 3.63 13.04 -5.32
CA TYR A 31 2.45 13.07 -6.18
C TYR A 31 2.64 12.30 -7.49
N GLY A 32 3.76 12.51 -8.17
CA GLY A 32 4.08 11.78 -9.40
C GLY A 32 4.24 10.28 -9.16
N TYR A 33 4.89 9.90 -8.07
CA TYR A 33 5.00 8.50 -7.65
C TYR A 33 3.62 7.87 -7.40
N TYR A 34 2.75 8.57 -6.68
CA TYR A 34 1.40 8.11 -6.35
C TYR A 34 0.53 7.93 -7.60
N MET A 35 0.49 8.92 -8.50
CA MET A 35 -0.29 8.85 -9.73
C MET A 35 0.17 7.73 -10.66
N ARG A 36 1.49 7.49 -10.75
CA ARG A 36 2.03 6.34 -11.50
C ARG A 36 1.53 5.01 -10.93
N ARG A 37 1.54 4.85 -9.61
CA ARG A 37 1.05 3.62 -8.93
C ARG A 37 -0.45 3.40 -9.08
N LEU A 38 -1.24 4.49 -9.13
CA LEU A 38 -2.67 4.42 -9.42
C LEU A 38 -2.94 3.96 -10.86
N ALA A 39 -2.19 4.50 -11.83
CA ALA A 39 -2.37 4.21 -13.25
C ALA A 39 -1.98 2.77 -13.65
N GLU A 40 -1.15 2.08 -12.86
CA GLU A 40 -0.64 0.74 -13.20
C GLU A 40 -1.70 -0.36 -13.28
N ARG A 41 -2.77 -0.27 -12.48
CA ARG A 41 -3.88 -1.22 -12.52
C ARG A 41 -5.19 -0.51 -12.22
N PRO A 42 -6.23 -0.58 -13.09
CA PRO A 42 -7.53 0.02 -12.84
C PRO A 42 -8.16 -0.40 -11.49
N ALA A 43 -7.89 -1.63 -11.05
CA ALA A 43 -8.32 -2.15 -9.76
C ALA A 43 -7.77 -1.35 -8.55
N ASN A 44 -6.60 -0.71 -8.68
CA ASN A 44 -6.03 0.14 -7.62
C ASN A 44 -6.87 1.39 -7.37
N ILE A 45 -7.55 1.90 -8.41
CA ILE A 45 -8.44 3.06 -8.31
C ILE A 45 -9.67 2.71 -7.48
N ALA A 46 -10.29 1.56 -7.77
CA ALA A 46 -11.42 1.05 -6.98
C ALA A 46 -11.03 0.79 -5.52
N PHE A 47 -9.83 0.28 -5.28
CA PHE A 47 -9.28 0.09 -3.93
C PHE A 47 -9.05 1.43 -3.21
N ALA A 48 -8.48 2.43 -3.89
CA ALA A 48 -8.26 3.76 -3.32
C ALA A 48 -9.58 4.44 -2.94
N LEU A 49 -10.59 4.39 -3.83
CA LEU A 49 -11.94 4.89 -3.56
C LEU A 49 -12.56 4.21 -2.34
N LYS A 50 -12.43 2.89 -2.23
CA LYS A 50 -12.93 2.13 -1.06
C LYS A 50 -12.20 2.49 0.23
N GLY A 51 -10.91 2.82 0.15
CA GLY A 51 -10.12 3.31 1.29
C GLY A 51 -10.52 4.70 1.75
N MET A 52 -10.97 5.57 0.83
CA MET A 52 -11.44 6.93 1.16
C MET A 52 -12.83 6.95 1.78
N THR A 53 -13.71 6.00 1.43
CA THR A 53 -15.10 5.95 1.93
C THR A 53 -15.27 5.18 3.23
N ARG A 54 -14.27 4.39 3.62
CA ARG A 54 -14.27 3.65 4.89
C ARG A 54 -13.61 4.52 5.97
N LYS A 55 -14.43 5.28 6.70
CA LYS A 55 -14.06 5.84 8.01
C LYS A 55 -13.89 4.73 9.04
#